data_AF-A0A4Q7E791-F1
#
_entry.id   AF-A0A4Q7E791-F1
#
_cell.length_a   1.000
_cell.length_b   1.000
_cell.length_c   1.000
_cell.angle_alpha   90.00
_cell.angle_beta   90.00
_cell.angle_gamma   90.00
#
_symmetry.space_group_name_H-M   'P 1'
#
loop_
_entity.id
_entity.type
_entity.pdbx_description
1 polymer ?
#
loop_
_entity_poly.entity_id
_entity_poly.type
_entity_poly.pdbx_seq_one_letter_code
_entity_poly.pdbx_strand_id
1 'polypeptide(L)'
;MLAWVGRQNVGSRKQWNRVVKRYHSKLNFVELGKRDAEFVSQFLQACDWGLSTTQFEFLGKSSSISAMLCHGLTILFNEKNPDFNVESQLSPFYSREQISFGLPDSLVPIKHPCLSKNARIAQKFSEVLACEL
;
A
#
# COMPACT_ATOMS: atom_id res chain seq x y z
N MET A 1 10.85 6.28 6.95
CA MET A 1 10.86 4.95 7.62
C MET A 1 10.02 4.00 6.79
N LEU A 2 10.41 2.73 6.65
CA LEU A 2 9.61 1.70 5.96
C LEU A 2 9.20 0.64 6.98
N ALA A 3 7.89 0.43 7.13
CA ALA A 3 7.36 -0.55 8.06
C ALA A 3 6.68 -1.69 7.30
N TRP A 4 6.86 -2.92 7.81
CA TRP A 4 6.07 -4.08 7.40
C TRP A 4 5.06 -4.41 8.49
N VAL A 5 3.78 -4.45 8.13
CA VAL A 5 2.68 -4.85 9.02
C VAL A 5 1.96 -6.07 8.43
N GLY A 6 1.76 -7.11 9.24
CA GLY A 6 1.04 -8.33 8.86
C GLY A 6 1.89 -9.60 8.81
N ARG A 7 1.28 -10.68 8.31
CA ARG A 7 1.92 -12.01 8.20
C ARG A 7 3.00 -11.99 7.12
N GLN A 8 4.10 -12.71 7.36
CA GLN A 8 5.18 -12.90 6.40
C GLN A 8 5.21 -14.37 5.95
N ASN A 9 5.13 -14.60 4.64
CA ASN A 9 5.49 -15.90 4.08
C ASN A 9 7.00 -15.94 3.76
N VAL A 10 7.56 -17.14 3.61
CA VAL A 10 9.02 -17.33 3.41
C VAL A 10 9.56 -16.56 2.21
N GLY A 11 8.80 -16.48 1.10
CA GLY A 11 9.21 -15.74 -0.10
C GLY A 11 9.27 -14.23 0.15
N SER A 12 8.23 -13.69 0.75
CA SER A 12 8.10 -12.28 1.11
C SER A 12 9.18 -11.84 2.11
N ARG A 13 9.55 -12.71 3.07
CA ARG A 13 10.67 -12.49 4.01
C ARG A 13 12.02 -12.39 3.29
N LYS A 14 12.29 -13.27 2.32
CA LYS A 14 13.54 -13.23 1.56
C LYS A 14 13.70 -11.91 0.79
N GLN A 15 12.60 -11.42 0.21
CA GLN A 15 12.59 -10.12 -0.47
C GLN A 15 12.81 -8.97 0.50
N TRP A 16 12.11 -8.96 1.64
CA TRP A 16 12.32 -7.98 2.71
C TRP A 16 13.79 -7.90 3.13
N ASN A 17 14.37 -9.03 3.53
CA ASN A 17 15.75 -9.09 3.99
C ASN A 17 16.73 -8.58 2.92
N ARG A 18 16.44 -8.82 1.63
CA ARG A 18 17.25 -8.28 0.52
C ARG A 18 17.18 -6.76 0.46
N VAL A 19 15.99 -6.18 0.61
CA VAL A 19 15.77 -4.72 0.61
C VAL A 19 16.44 -4.10 1.83
N VAL A 20 16.21 -4.65 3.03
CA VAL A 20 16.85 -4.21 4.28
C VAL A 20 18.37 -4.23 4.12
N LYS A 21 18.95 -5.35 3.71
CA LYS A 21 20.41 -5.47 3.52
C LYS A 21 20.95 -4.39 2.58
N ARG A 22 20.24 -4.12 1.47
CA ARG A 22 20.68 -3.15 0.46
C ARG A 22 20.52 -1.69 0.89
N TYR A 23 19.53 -1.37 1.71
CA TYR A 23 19.13 0.02 1.96
C TYR A 23 19.12 0.43 3.43
N HIS A 24 19.51 -0.44 4.38
CA HIS A 24 19.51 -0.14 5.82
C HIS A 24 20.33 1.10 6.20
N SER A 25 21.36 1.46 5.41
CA SER A 25 22.16 2.67 5.64
C SER A 25 21.45 3.96 5.22
N LYS A 26 20.36 3.88 4.46
CA LYS A 26 19.61 5.02 3.92
C LYS A 26 18.18 5.12 4.49
N LEU A 27 17.62 4.01 4.95
CA LEU A 27 16.24 3.91 5.39
C LEU A 27 16.17 3.13 6.71
N ASN A 28 15.30 3.58 7.60
CA ASN A 28 14.93 2.83 8.80
C ASN A 28 13.87 1.78 8.46
N PHE A 29 14.11 0.53 8.83
CA PHE A 29 13.20 -0.60 8.59
C PHE A 29 12.62 -1.10 9.91
N VAL A 30 11.30 -1.31 9.94
CA VAL A 30 10.59 -1.81 11.12
C VAL A 30 9.70 -2.99 10.75
N GLU A 31 9.76 -4.06 11.53
CA GLU A 31 8.87 -5.21 11.43
C GLU A 31 7.88 -5.18 12.59
N LEU A 32 6.60 -4.92 12.30
CA LEU A 32 5.56 -4.84 13.33
C LEU A 32 4.85 -6.18 13.56
N GLY A 33 4.98 -7.14 12.65
CA GLY A 33 4.32 -8.45 12.73
C GLY A 33 2.80 -8.37 12.58
N LYS A 34 2.09 -9.40 13.04
CA LYS A 34 0.62 -9.39 13.08
C LYS A 34 0.15 -8.39 14.15
N ARG A 35 -0.80 -7.52 13.78
CA ARG A 35 -1.42 -6.53 14.65
C ARG A 35 -2.93 -6.62 14.50
N ASP A 36 -3.65 -6.11 15.50
CA ASP A 36 -5.09 -5.96 15.41
C ASP A 36 -5.46 -4.83 14.44
N ALA A 37 -6.74 -4.78 14.08
CA ALA A 37 -7.27 -3.83 13.13
C ALA A 37 -7.16 -2.37 13.61
N GLU A 38 -7.33 -2.14 14.91
CA GLU A 38 -7.27 -0.81 15.50
C GLU A 38 -5.87 -0.23 15.38
N PHE A 39 -4.85 -1.01 15.73
CA PHE A 39 -3.46 -0.64 15.55
C PHE A 39 -3.13 -0.37 14.09
N VAL A 40 -3.55 -1.25 13.17
CA VAL A 40 -3.31 -1.07 11.73
C VAL A 40 -3.94 0.23 11.23
N SER A 41 -5.16 0.53 11.66
CA SER A 41 -5.87 1.78 11.31
C SER A 41 -5.10 3.02 11.79
N GLN A 42 -4.72 3.06 13.07
CA GLN A 42 -3.94 4.16 13.64
C GLN A 42 -2.58 4.31 12.95
N PHE A 43 -1.92 3.18 12.65
CA PHE A 43 -0.65 3.18 11.95
C PHE A 43 -0.77 3.76 10.54
N LEU A 44 -1.80 3.38 9.78
CA LEU A 44 -2.05 3.90 8.43
C LEU A 44 -2.38 5.39 8.45
N GLN A 45 -3.14 5.87 9.45
CA GLN A 45 -3.43 7.30 9.62
C GLN A 45 -2.20 8.13 9.98
N ALA A 46 -1.19 7.52 10.61
CA ALA A 46 0.06 8.18 10.95
C ALA A 46 1.09 8.16 9.81
N CYS A 47 0.80 7.47 8.70
CA CYS A 47 1.68 7.37 7.56
C CYS A 47 1.42 8.51 6.56
N ASP A 48 2.49 8.99 5.93
CA ASP A 48 2.41 10.00 4.88
C ASP A 48 2.07 9.37 3.51
N TRP A 49 2.59 8.17 3.26
CA TRP A 49 2.53 7.48 1.96
C TRP A 49 2.36 5.97 2.12
N GLY A 50 1.58 5.38 1.22
CA GLY A 50 1.57 3.94 0.98
C GLY A 50 2.57 3.54 -0.10
N LEU A 51 3.17 2.36 0.02
CA LEU A 51 4.03 1.80 -1.03
C LEU A 51 3.49 0.43 -1.43
N SER A 52 3.32 0.22 -2.73
CA SER A 52 2.95 -1.08 -3.27
C SER A 52 3.91 -1.53 -4.36
N THR A 53 4.35 -2.78 -4.26
CA THR A 53 5.08 -3.48 -5.34
C THR A 53 4.16 -4.33 -6.20
N THR A 54 2.87 -4.38 -5.86
CA THR A 54 1.86 -5.11 -6.62
C THR A 54 1.71 -4.48 -7.99
N GLN A 55 1.65 -5.30 -9.05
CA GLN A 55 1.38 -4.80 -10.40
C GLN A 55 0.03 -4.09 -10.42
N PHE A 56 -0.05 -3.04 -11.23
CA PHE A 56 -1.21 -2.16 -11.30
C PHE A 56 -2.54 -2.91 -11.47
N GLU A 57 -2.56 -3.92 -12.33
CA GLU A 57 -3.72 -4.75 -12.66
C GLU A 57 -4.39 -5.42 -11.45
N PHE A 58 -3.68 -5.51 -10.31
CA PHE A 58 -4.18 -6.08 -9.07
C PHE A 58 -4.53 -5.05 -7.99
N LEU A 59 -4.44 -3.74 -8.27
CA LEU A 59 -4.75 -2.68 -7.30
C LEU A 59 -6.16 -2.83 -6.72
N GLY A 60 -7.16 -3.03 -7.57
CA GLY A 60 -8.57 -3.20 -7.16
C GLY A 60 -8.88 -4.53 -6.44
N LYS A 61 -7.93 -5.48 -6.42
CA LYS A 61 -8.08 -6.78 -5.74
C LYS A 61 -7.28 -6.85 -4.44
N SER A 62 -6.36 -5.91 -4.23
CA SER A 62 -5.52 -5.89 -3.04
C SER A 62 -6.25 -5.22 -1.88
N SER A 63 -6.53 -6.03 -0.87
CA SER A 63 -7.21 -5.59 0.34
C SER A 63 -6.32 -4.65 1.18
N SER A 64 -4.99 -4.81 1.13
CA SER A 64 -4.02 -3.91 1.76
C SER A 64 -3.93 -2.54 1.08
N ILE A 65 -3.97 -2.51 -0.26
CA ILE A 65 -4.04 -1.26 -1.05
C ILE A 65 -5.37 -0.55 -0.78
N SER A 66 -6.48 -1.30 -0.75
CA SER A 66 -7.79 -0.75 -0.41
C SER A 66 -7.81 -0.16 1.00
N ALA A 67 -7.19 -0.84 1.98
CA ALA A 67 -7.05 -0.32 3.33
C ALA A 67 -6.25 0.99 3.34
N MET A 68 -5.08 1.05 2.69
CA MET A 68 -4.28 2.28 2.60
C MET A 68 -5.09 3.45 2.02
N LEU A 69 -5.78 3.24 0.89
CA LEU A 69 -6.60 4.27 0.24
C LEU A 69 -7.78 4.71 1.10
N CYS A 70 -8.43 3.78 1.83
CA CYS A 70 -9.51 4.11 2.76
C CYS A 70 -9.05 4.98 3.93
N HIS A 71 -7.77 4.93 4.31
CA HIS A 71 -7.19 5.77 5.35
C HIS A 71 -6.59 7.08 4.78
N GLY A 72 -6.82 7.36 3.49
CA GLY A 72 -6.42 8.62 2.85
C GLY A 72 -4.98 8.66 2.36
N LEU A 73 -4.26 7.53 2.39
CA LEU A 73 -2.89 7.45 1.92
C LEU A 73 -2.82 7.56 0.40
N THR A 74 -1.92 8.40 -0.10
CA THR A 74 -1.45 8.32 -1.49
C THR A 74 -0.55 7.11 -1.63
N ILE A 75 -0.81 6.25 -2.62
CA ILE A 75 -0.01 5.05 -2.86
C ILE A 75 0.96 5.28 -4.01
N LEU A 76 2.24 4.99 -3.75
CA LEU A 76 3.28 4.90 -4.77
C LEU A 76 3.35 3.46 -5.28
N PHE A 77 3.32 3.30 -6.61
CA PHE A 77 3.49 2.01 -7.27
C PHE A 77 4.55 2.10 -8.37
N ASN A 78 5.11 0.93 -8.71
CA ASN A 78 6.07 0.82 -9.81
C ASN A 78 5.33 0.58 -11.13
N GLU A 79 5.27 1.60 -11.99
CA GLU A 79 4.69 1.51 -13.32
C GLU A 79 5.72 0.86 -14.26
N LYS A 80 5.66 -0.47 -14.36
CA LYS A 80 6.54 -1.24 -15.26
C LYS A 80 6.11 -1.21 -16.73
N ASN A 81 4.90 -0.72 -17.03
CA ASN A 81 4.36 -0.70 -18.37
C ASN A 81 3.86 0.72 -18.71
N PRO A 82 4.64 1.53 -19.47
CA PRO A 82 4.27 2.89 -19.82
C PRO A 82 3.06 2.98 -20.76
N ASP A 83 2.73 1.89 -21.49
CA ASP A 83 1.55 1.82 -22.37
C ASP A 83 0.26 1.55 -21.58
N PHE A 84 0.37 1.32 -20.26
CA PHE A 84 -0.78 1.06 -19.41
C PHE A 84 -1.50 2.37 -19.08
N ASN A 85 -2.67 2.59 -19.67
CA ASN A 85 -3.50 3.74 -19.35
C ASN A 85 -4.17 3.57 -17.97
N VAL A 86 -3.54 4.16 -16.96
CA VAL A 86 -3.99 4.20 -15.56
C VAL A 86 -5.44 4.67 -15.42
N GLU A 87 -5.87 5.65 -16.21
CA GLU A 87 -7.23 6.23 -16.11
C GLU A 87 -8.31 5.31 -16.65
N SER A 88 -8.00 4.43 -17.61
CA SER A 88 -9.01 3.57 -18.25
C SER A 88 -9.32 2.28 -17.47
N GLN A 89 -8.40 1.83 -16.60
CA GLN A 89 -8.57 0.60 -15.81
C GLN A 89 -8.90 0.84 -14.34
N LEU A 90 -8.78 2.06 -13.87
CA LEU A 90 -9.28 2.41 -12.55
C LEU A 90 -10.80 2.58 -12.62
N SER A 91 -11.48 2.11 -11.58
CA SER A 91 -12.85 2.56 -11.35
C SER A 91 -12.84 4.09 -11.24
N PRO A 92 -13.98 4.80 -11.46
CA PRO A 92 -14.05 6.26 -11.41
C PRO A 92 -13.65 6.88 -10.06
N PHE A 93 -13.24 6.06 -9.09
CA PHE A 93 -12.87 6.43 -7.73
C PHE A 93 -11.37 6.63 -7.52
N TYR A 94 -10.50 6.47 -8.52
CA TYR A 94 -9.06 6.68 -8.34
C TYR A 94 -8.52 7.65 -9.38
N SER A 95 -7.70 8.62 -8.92
CA SER A 95 -7.05 9.60 -9.77
C SER A 95 -5.54 9.41 -9.76
N ARG A 96 -4.93 9.43 -10.96
CA ARG A 96 -3.48 9.57 -11.12
C ARG A 96 -3.11 11.01 -10.76
N GLU A 97 -2.21 11.19 -9.82
CA GLU A 97 -1.64 12.51 -9.52
C GLU A 97 -0.17 12.50 -9.94
N GLN A 98 0.33 13.61 -10.51
CA GLN A 98 1.77 13.78 -10.70
C GLN A 98 2.32 14.51 -9.48
N ILE A 99 3.07 13.82 -8.64
CA ILE A 99 3.72 14.43 -7.48
C ILE A 99 5.22 14.53 -7.77
N SER A 100 5.66 15.73 -8.13
CA SER A 100 7.05 16.06 -8.42
C SER A 100 7.82 16.32 -7.12
N PHE A 101 8.23 15.27 -6.42
CA PHE A 101 9.12 15.40 -5.26
C PHE A 101 10.22 14.33 -5.28
N GLY A 102 11.23 14.51 -6.13
CA GLY A 102 12.41 13.63 -6.18
C GLY A 102 12.10 12.13 -6.37
N LEU A 103 10.88 11.80 -6.79
CA LEU A 103 10.46 10.44 -7.10
C LEU A 103 11.04 10.08 -8.47
N PRO A 104 11.59 8.87 -8.64
CA PRO A 104 11.97 8.38 -9.96
C PRO A 104 10.74 8.34 -10.87
N ASP A 105 10.92 8.62 -12.17
CA ASP A 105 9.84 8.64 -13.18
C ASP A 105 9.03 7.33 -13.25
N SER A 106 9.62 6.21 -12.80
CA SER A 106 8.95 4.90 -12.72
C SER A 106 7.91 4.78 -11.61
N LEU A 107 7.87 5.72 -10.66
CA LEU A 107 6.91 5.72 -9.56
C LEU A 107 5.76 6.68 -9.86
N VAL A 108 4.55 6.16 -9.72
CA VAL A 108 3.35 6.93 -9.99
C VAL A 108 2.50 6.98 -8.72
N PRO A 109 2.00 8.17 -8.32
CA PRO A 109 1.02 8.32 -7.26
C PRO A 109 -0.40 8.00 -7.73
N ILE A 110 -1.14 7.27 -6.90
CA ILE A 110 -2.61 7.18 -6.97
C ILE A 110 -3.21 7.67 -5.67
N LYS A 111 -4.29 8.44 -5.81
CA LYS A 111 -5.16 8.88 -4.72
C LYS A 111 -6.59 8.44 -4.98
N HIS A 112 -7.30 8.11 -3.90
CA HIS A 112 -8.75 7.94 -3.94
C HIS A 112 -9.38 9.19 -3.31
N PRO A 113 -10.35 9.87 -3.95
CA PRO A 113 -11.09 10.96 -3.31
C PRO A 113 -11.74 10.36 -2.07
N CYS A 114 -11.38 10.85 -0.89
CA CYS A 114 -11.89 10.37 0.39
C CYS A 114 -13.42 10.21 0.32
N LEU A 115 -13.90 8.98 0.11
CA LEU A 115 -15.29 8.64 0.33
C LEU A 115 -15.36 8.35 1.81
N SER A 116 -15.85 9.32 2.58
CA SER A 116 -16.17 9.25 4.01
C SER A 116 -17.08 8.09 4.44
N LYS A 117 -17.36 7.12 3.56
CA LYS A 117 -18.31 6.01 3.73
C LYS A 117 -17.70 4.60 3.79
N ASN A 118 -16.38 4.43 3.72
CA ASN A 118 -15.78 3.09 3.61
C ASN A 118 -15.24 2.48 4.93
N ALA A 119 -15.82 2.83 6.08
CA ALA A 119 -15.64 2.07 7.33
C ALA A 119 -15.89 0.55 7.12
N ARG A 120 -16.79 0.20 6.19
CA ARG A 120 -17.08 -1.17 5.75
C ARG A 120 -15.92 -1.92 5.09
N ILE A 121 -14.98 -1.24 4.44
CA ILE A 121 -13.84 -1.89 3.76
C ILE A 121 -12.72 -2.18 4.76
N ALA A 122 -12.44 -1.24 5.68
CA ALA A 122 -11.54 -1.49 6.81
C ALA A 122 -12.08 -2.62 7.72
N GLN A 123 -13.40 -2.64 7.95
CA GLN A 123 -14.08 -3.72 8.66
C GLN A 123 -13.95 -5.06 7.94
N LYS A 124 -14.18 -5.12 6.61
CA LYS A 124 -13.98 -6.36 5.82
C LYS A 124 -12.52 -6.82 5.79
N PHE A 125 -11.56 -5.90 5.75
CA PHE A 125 -10.13 -6.25 5.86
C PHE A 125 -9.83 -6.91 7.21
N SER A 126 -10.45 -6.39 8.28
CA SER A 126 -10.35 -6.93 9.63
C SER A 126 -11.01 -8.31 9.74
N GLU A 127 -12.17 -8.50 9.10
CA GLU A 127 -12.89 -9.78 9.05
C GLU A 127 -12.10 -10.85 8.28
N VAL A 128 -11.50 -10.52 7.12
CA VAL A 128 -10.65 -11.46 6.37
C VAL A 128 -9.39 -11.84 7.17
N LEU A 129 -8.79 -10.90 7.92
CA LEU A 129 -7.68 -11.19 8.82
C LEU A 129 -8.07 -12.05 10.04
N ALA A 130 -9.35 -12.05 10.41
CA ALA A 130 -9.92 -12.81 11.52
C ALA A 130 -10.41 -14.22 11.10
N CYS A 131 -10.90 -14.38 9.86
CA CYS A 131 -11.47 -15.64 9.35
C CYS A 131 -10.44 -16.67 8.88
N GLU A 132 -9.14 -16.33 8.78
CA GLU A 132 -8.05 -17.29 8.48
C GLU A 132 -7.27 -17.70 9.75
N LEU A 133 -8.01 -18.01 10.81
CA LEU A 133 -7.54 -18.71 12.02
C LEU A 133 -8.03 -20.16 12.00
#